data_AF-A0A8X6HGE9-F1
#
_entry.id   AF-A0A8X6HGE9-F1
#
_cell.length_a   1.000
_cell.length_b   1.000
_cell.length_c   1.000
_cell.angle_alpha   90.00
_cell.angle_beta   90.00
_cell.angle_gamma   90.00
#
_symmetry.space_group_name_H-M   'P 1'
#
loop_
_entity.id
_entity.type
_entity.pdbx_description
1 polymer ?
#
loop_
_entity_poly.entity_id
_entity_poly.type
_entity_poly.pdbx_seq_one_letter_code
_entity_poly.pdbx_strand_id
1 'polypeptide(L)'
;MGNRVKEICAFSRADQWSYVLGPSNPDELPSRGCSPLQFSESDWCSGPDWLKDPGDRWTKLEIKQEEILALSECNRSLNVGDVV
;
A
#
# COMPACT_ATOMS: atom_id res chain seq x y z
N MET A 1 16.44 -14.01 -9.28
CA MET A 1 16.22 -12.69 -8.64
C MET A 1 15.95 -12.89 -7.16
N GLY A 2 16.54 -12.07 -6.30
CA GLY A 2 16.45 -12.20 -4.84
C GLY A 2 15.02 -12.06 -4.33
N ASN A 3 14.65 -12.92 -3.39
CA ASN A 3 13.33 -12.90 -2.77
C ASN A 3 13.23 -11.68 -1.84
N ARG A 4 12.87 -10.51 -2.40
CA ARG A 4 12.72 -9.24 -1.68
C ARG A 4 11.75 -9.35 -0.50
N VAL A 5 10.80 -10.28 -0.53
CA VAL A 5 9.91 -10.55 0.61
C VAL A 5 10.73 -10.97 1.83
N LYS A 6 11.74 -11.83 1.67
CA LYS A 6 12.61 -12.23 2.79
C LYS A 6 13.40 -11.05 3.35
N GLU A 7 13.89 -10.17 2.49
CA GLU A 7 14.64 -8.99 2.88
C GLU A 7 13.74 -8.01 3.66
N ILE A 8 12.55 -7.70 3.16
CA ILE A 8 11.59 -6.81 3.82
C ILE A 8 11.10 -7.43 5.15
N CYS A 9 10.83 -8.74 5.14
CA CYS A 9 10.43 -9.47 6.34
C CYS A 9 11.55 -9.60 7.40
N ALA A 10 12.81 -9.32 7.04
CA ALA A 10 13.89 -9.21 8.01
C ALA A 10 13.80 -7.91 8.84
N PHE A 11 13.14 -6.87 8.32
CA PHE A 11 13.00 -5.57 8.98
C PHE A 11 11.62 -5.33 9.60
N SER A 12 10.58 -6.03 9.13
CA SER A 12 9.22 -5.86 9.61
C SER A 12 8.39 -7.12 9.45
N ARG A 13 7.40 -7.33 10.33
CA ARG A 13 6.48 -8.46 10.27
C ARG A 13 5.19 -8.04 9.55
N ALA A 14 4.55 -8.99 8.89
CA ALA A 14 3.31 -8.72 8.15
C ALA A 14 2.18 -8.17 9.04
N ASP A 15 2.14 -8.54 10.33
CA ASP A 15 1.17 -8.03 11.31
C ASP A 15 1.43 -6.58 11.75
N GLN A 16 2.57 -6.01 11.37
CA GLN A 16 2.90 -4.59 11.58
C GLN A 16 2.50 -3.72 10.38
N TRP A 17 2.09 -4.33 9.27
CA TRP A 17 1.73 -3.60 8.05
C TRP A 17 0.24 -3.24 8.10
N SER A 18 -0.09 -2.07 7.58
CA SER A 18 -1.47 -1.63 7.44
C SER A 18 -1.72 -1.17 6.02
N TYR A 19 -2.90 -1.53 5.51
CA TYR A 19 -3.32 -1.11 4.18
C TYR A 19 -3.65 0.38 4.19
N VAL A 20 -3.21 1.10 3.15
CA VAL A 20 -3.54 2.50 2.92
C VAL A 20 -4.40 2.59 1.68
N LEU A 21 -5.56 3.24 1.80
CA LEU A 21 -6.44 3.48 0.64
C LEU A 21 -5.69 4.29 -0.42
N GLY A 22 -5.92 3.96 -1.69
CA GLY A 22 -5.26 4.59 -2.83
C GLY A 22 -5.18 6.12 -2.78
N PRO A 23 -6.29 6.85 -2.53
CA PRO A 23 -6.28 8.31 -2.43
C PRO A 23 -5.43 8.88 -1.26
N SER A 24 -5.18 8.06 -0.23
CA SER A 24 -4.33 8.41 0.92
C SER A 24 -2.94 7.78 0.83
N ASN A 25 -2.68 6.94 -0.17
CA ASN A 25 -1.40 6.29 -0.38
C ASN A 25 -0.51 7.27 -1.14
N PRO A 26 0.56 7.80 -0.51
CA PRO A 26 1.44 8.77 -1.17
C PRO A 26 1.98 8.21 -2.50
N ASP A 27 2.30 6.92 -2.57
CA ASP A 27 2.78 6.19 -3.76
C ASP A 27 1.88 6.33 -5.00
N GLU A 28 0.58 6.57 -4.83
CA GLU A 28 -0.33 6.77 -5.97
C GLU A 28 -0.11 8.09 -6.71
N LEU A 29 0.40 9.14 -6.06
CA LEU A 29 0.61 10.45 -6.68
C LEU A 29 1.55 10.39 -7.89
N PRO A 30 2.79 9.86 -7.78
CA PRO A 30 3.67 9.71 -8.92
C PRO A 30 3.15 8.65 -9.92
N SER A 31 2.53 7.57 -9.45
CA SER A 31 2.02 6.51 -10.34
C SER A 31 0.86 6.97 -11.24
N ARG A 32 0.08 7.96 -10.83
CA ARG A 32 -1.03 8.53 -11.62
C ARG A 32 -0.60 9.70 -12.53
N GLY A 33 0.68 10.05 -12.54
CA GLY A 33 1.22 11.13 -13.37
C GLY A 33 0.93 12.52 -12.79
N CYS A 34 1.21 12.74 -11.51
CA CYS A 34 1.11 14.07 -10.90
C CYS A 34 2.08 15.07 -11.55
N SER A 35 1.64 16.32 -11.72
CA SER A 35 2.53 17.41 -12.11
C SER A 35 3.51 17.76 -10.98
N PRO A 36 4.67 18.39 -11.28
CA PRO A 36 5.61 18.83 -10.25
C PRO A 36 4.99 19.76 -9.19
N LEU A 37 4.04 20.60 -9.59
CA LEU A 37 3.32 21.49 -8.67
C LEU A 37 2.44 20.68 -7.71
N GLN A 38 1.62 19.77 -8.23
CA GLN A 38 0.79 18.88 -7.40
C GLN A 38 1.64 18.02 -6.47
N PHE A 39 2.79 17.54 -6.94
CA PHE A 39 3.73 16.80 -6.09
C PHE A 39 4.28 17.69 -4.96
N SER A 40 4.66 18.93 -5.27
CA SER A 40 5.20 19.87 -4.28
C SER A 40 4.18 20.30 -3.22
N GLU A 41 2.90 20.30 -3.56
CA GLU A 41 1.78 20.62 -2.65
C GLU A 41 1.23 19.39 -1.93
N SER A 42 1.76 18.20 -2.22
CA SER A 42 1.24 16.94 -1.66
C SER A 42 1.89 16.55 -0.33
N ASP A 43 1.20 15.66 0.37
CA ASP A 43 1.69 15.04 1.60
C ASP A 43 2.69 13.89 1.34
N TRP A 44 3.31 13.81 0.16
CA TRP A 44 4.25 12.72 -0.17
C TRP A 44 5.34 12.52 0.91
N CYS A 45 5.98 13.62 1.30
CA CYS A 45 7.10 13.58 2.25
C CYS A 45 6.65 13.43 3.71
N SER A 46 5.43 13.86 4.04
CA SER A 46 4.90 13.81 5.41
C SER A 46 4.08 12.57 5.70
N GLY A 47 3.55 11.92 4.66
CA GLY A 47 2.53 10.90 4.76
C GLY A 47 1.18 11.45 5.24
N PRO A 48 0.15 10.60 5.26
CA PRO A 48 -1.16 10.97 5.81
C PRO A 48 -1.09 11.18 7.32
N ASP A 49 -1.91 12.10 7.85
CA ASP A 49 -1.82 12.50 9.26
C ASP A 49 -1.97 11.37 10.26
N TRP A 50 -2.84 10.38 9.97
CA TRP A 50 -3.08 9.23 10.85
C TRP A 50 -1.84 8.33 11.01
N LEU A 51 -0.86 8.39 10.10
CA LEU A 51 0.39 7.62 10.23
C LEU A 51 1.26 8.11 11.39
N LYS A 52 1.05 9.37 11.81
CA LYS A 52 1.75 9.97 12.96
C LYS A 52 1.15 9.51 14.29
N ASP A 53 -0.07 8.97 14.27
CA ASP A 53 -0.72 8.44 15.46
C ASP A 53 -0.18 7.05 15.82
N PRO A 54 -0.36 6.58 17.07
CA PRO A 54 -0.03 5.22 17.42
C PRO A 54 -0.94 4.21 16.67
N GLY A 55 -0.41 3.01 16.41
CA GLY A 55 -1.05 2.01 15.54
C GLY A 55 -2.46 1.56 15.96
N ASP A 56 -2.82 1.73 17.23
CA ASP A 56 -4.17 1.45 17.74
C ASP A 56 -5.23 2.47 17.26
N ARG A 57 -4.80 3.67 16.87
CA ARG A 57 -5.62 4.76 16.35
C ARG A 57 -5.60 4.87 14.84
N TRP A 58 -4.78 4.07 14.16
CA TRP A 58 -4.81 4.01 12.70
C TRP A 58 -6.21 3.67 12.23
N THR A 59 -6.62 4.28 11.12
CA THR A 59 -7.92 4.03 10.54
C THR A 59 -8.03 2.56 10.19
N LYS A 60 -8.80 1.82 11.00
CA LYS A 60 -9.19 0.43 10.68
C LYS A 60 -10.18 0.55 9.54
N LEU A 61 -9.66 0.45 8.32
CA LEU A 61 -10.46 0.59 7.12
C LEU A 61 -11.59 -0.45 7.15
N GLU A 62 -12.84 0.03 7.06
CA GLU A 62 -13.91 -0.76 6.48
C GLU A 62 -13.60 -0.88 4.99
N ILE A 63 -12.80 -1.87 4.62
CA ILE A 63 -12.48 -2.14 3.22
C ILE A 63 -13.81 -2.49 2.54
N LYS A 64 -14.23 -1.67 1.58
CA LYS A 64 -15.45 -1.95 0.80
C LYS A 64 -15.24 -3.24 0.03
N GLN A 65 -16.27 -4.08 -0.10
CA GLN A 65 -16.18 -5.39 -0.76
C GLN A 65 -15.60 -5.30 -2.18
N GLU A 66 -15.84 -4.19 -2.89
CA GLU A 66 -15.31 -3.90 -4.22
C GLU A 66 -13.78 -3.76 -4.25
N GLU A 67 -13.18 -3.14 -3.23
CA GLU A 67 -11.73 -3.01 -3.11
C GLU A 67 -11.09 -4.33 -2.69
N ILE A 68 -11.76 -5.13 -1.85
CA ILE A 68 -11.33 -6.51 -1.53
C ILE A 68 -11.29 -7.37 -2.80
N LEU A 69 -12.32 -7.27 -3.65
CA LEU A 69 -12.41 -7.99 -4.91
C LEU A 69 -11.27 -7.59 -5.85
N ALA A 70 -11.05 -6.29 -6.05
CA ALA A 70 -9.94 -5.78 -6.86
C ALA A 70 -8.56 -6.24 -6.35
N LEU A 71 -8.33 -6.21 -5.02
CA LEU A 71 -7.11 -6.76 -4.40
C LEU A 71 -6.98 -8.27 -4.59
N SER A 72 -8.09 -9.01 -4.52
CA SER A 72 -8.11 -10.48 -4.70
C SER A 72 -7.87 -10.90 -6.16
N GLU A 73 -8.32 -10.11 -7.13
CA GLU A 73 -8.11 -10.33 -8.57
C GLU A 73 -6.66 -10.05 -8.98
N CYS A 74 -6.04 -9.02 -8.39
CA CYS A 74 -4.60 -8.78 -8.52
C CYS A 74 -3.77 -9.96 -7.96
N ASN A 75 -4.18 -10.54 -6.82
CA ASN A 75 -3.52 -11.74 -6.27
C ASN A 75 -3.79 -13.00 -7.10
N ARG A 76 -4.97 -13.15 -7.72
CA ARG A 76 -5.30 -14.28 -8.60
C ARG A 76 -4.50 -14.25 -9.90
N SER A 77 -4.21 -13.05 -10.41
CA SER A 77 -3.40 -12.84 -11.62
C SER A 77 -1.91 -13.17 -11.42
N LEU A 78 -1.46 -13.41 -10.18
CA LEU A 78 -0.12 -13.95 -9.86
C LEU A 78 -0.08 -15.48 -9.74
N ASN A 79 -1.21 -16.17 -9.90
CA ASN A 79 -1.28 -17.63 -9.95
C ASN A 79 -1.61 -18.14 -11.36
N VAL A 80 -0.84 -17.70 -12.35
CA VAL A 80 -0.73 -18.41 -13.64
C VAL A 80 0.60 -19.14 -13.67
N GLY A 81 0.57 -20.35 -13.09
CA GLY A 81 1.36 -21.55 -13.44
C GLY A 81 2.88 -21.51 -13.33
N ASP A 82 3.43 -22.11 -12.26
CA ASP A 82 4.77 -22.73 -12.26
C ASP A 82 4.93 -23.70 -11.05
N VAL A 83 4.11 -24.77 -10.99
CA VAL A 83 4.47 -26.05 -10.34
C VAL A 83 3.77 -27.20 -11.09
N VAL A 84 4.40 -27.66 -12.17
CA VAL A 84 4.57 -29.08 -12.51
C VAL A 84 5.81 -29.23 -13.38
#